data_AF-A0A6I0EL47-F1
#
_entry.id   AF-A0A6I0EL47-F1
#
_cell.length_a   1.000
_cell.length_b   1.000
_cell.length_c   1.000
_cell.angle_alpha   90.00
_cell.angle_beta   90.00
_cell.angle_gamma   90.00
#
_symmetry.space_group_name_H-M   'P 1'
#
loop_
_entity.id
_entity.type
_entity.pdbx_description
1 polymer ?
#
loop_
_entity_poly.entity_id
_entity_poly.type
_entity_poly.pdbx_seq_one_letter_code
_entity_poly.pdbx_strand_id
1 'polypeptide(L)'
;MIEKRRVRTIAWVSFSGVIVCLAGFTAIGRGSASAGQDAAAKAEPAAVSRGESLFLKYCALCHGDRGDGAGKFAYLMNPRPRNFLRDDFKLSTTQNLVPSDDDLLRTISRGMPGSAMPPWGHLPNADLKALVAHVRKLSVEGARARFDPQVHDGKMSVEERDRLVAERTSPGGPIIVPAEPVQDDVRWFRGRTLYLEGCASCHGADGHPRPEAVKFDADGYPVPPRSFAAGIFKGGMEGSGLYCRILKGMKGTPMPSYETAFTADEIWDLVHYVQSLARAGAQDRAQLRQGTLVAANTYGALPDGPDAAAWDQARPLYVGLTPLWWEDERIEGLVVQALHNEKELALRFAWLDPTRDDRAVRHDEFRDAVAVQFSLESDPPFYMGSPGERGGVNIWMWKADRQTNIDRGYQDVDAAFPQRAVDDYPYPAFGTEKAPAPELSASAPITQHHPLYLTAWGAGNLVADPLLKTPVECLTARGPGTLAGKPANVQIVSGKAVYDRGVWSVQMQRTMDLPHEHGAADERVFRRGDYIPVSFAIWNGASGDRDGRKSISIWQKLVID
;
A
#
# COMPACT_ATOMS: atom_id res chain seq x y z
N MET A 1 -39.40 -28.05 69.49
CA MET A 1 -39.68 -28.81 68.26
C MET A 1 -38.62 -28.43 67.23
N ILE A 2 -37.40 -28.95 67.40
CA ILE A 2 -36.76 -30.06 66.64
C ILE A 2 -36.50 -29.65 65.17
N GLU A 3 -35.30 -29.58 64.59
CA GLU A 3 -33.89 -29.66 65.03
C GLU A 3 -32.98 -29.22 63.85
N LYS A 4 -31.75 -28.76 64.14
CA LYS A 4 -30.72 -28.25 63.19
C LYS A 4 -29.88 -29.37 62.54
N ARG A 5 -29.25 -29.11 61.38
CA ARG A 5 -27.89 -29.59 60.94
C ARG A 5 -27.52 -28.93 59.58
N ARG A 6 -26.56 -28.00 59.44
CA ARG A 6 -25.06 -28.00 59.45
C ARG A 6 -24.32 -28.61 58.23
N VAL A 7 -23.84 -27.70 57.35
CA VAL A 7 -22.46 -27.46 56.79
C VAL A 7 -21.54 -28.64 56.41
N ARG A 8 -20.95 -28.63 55.20
CA ARG A 8 -19.47 -28.51 54.94
C ARG A 8 -19.04 -28.60 53.46
N THR A 9 -18.09 -27.73 53.12
CA THR A 9 -17.27 -27.58 51.89
C THR A 9 -16.11 -28.60 51.87
N ILE A 10 -15.63 -29.03 50.69
CA ILE A 10 -14.36 -29.76 50.51
C ILE A 10 -13.55 -29.19 49.33
N ALA A 11 -12.24 -29.08 49.56
CA ALA A 11 -11.20 -28.50 48.72
C ALA A 11 -10.47 -29.55 47.84
N TRP A 12 -9.74 -29.05 46.84
CA TRP A 12 -8.87 -29.79 45.92
C TRP A 12 -7.44 -29.98 46.47
N VAL A 13 -6.81 -31.12 46.16
CA VAL A 13 -5.38 -31.40 46.38
C VAL A 13 -4.78 -32.11 45.16
N SER A 14 -3.59 -31.64 44.75
CA SER A 14 -2.70 -32.15 43.70
C SER A 14 -1.77 -33.28 44.18
N PHE A 15 -1.20 -34.09 43.27
CA PHE A 15 0.19 -34.65 43.22
C PHE A 15 0.25 -35.72 42.09
N SER A 16 1.10 -35.61 41.05
CA SER A 16 2.52 -36.01 40.92
C SER A 16 2.77 -37.52 40.83
N GLY A 17 3.60 -37.97 39.86
CA GLY A 17 4.39 -39.20 40.01
C GLY A 17 4.68 -40.02 38.73
N VAL A 18 5.94 -39.98 38.28
CA VAL A 18 6.60 -40.78 37.23
C VAL A 18 6.99 -42.17 37.75
N ILE A 19 7.09 -43.21 36.88
CA ILE A 19 8.11 -44.31 36.96
C ILE A 19 8.21 -45.07 35.63
N VAL A 20 9.46 -45.46 35.32
CA VAL A 20 10.04 -46.14 34.15
C VAL A 20 9.94 -47.68 34.25
N CYS A 21 9.90 -48.43 33.13
CA CYS A 21 10.68 -49.67 32.93
C CYS A 21 10.62 -50.25 31.50
N LEU A 22 11.71 -50.93 31.13
CA LEU A 22 12.18 -51.38 29.81
C LEU A 22 11.97 -52.89 29.55
N ALA A 23 12.19 -53.28 28.28
CA ALA A 23 12.44 -54.61 27.70
C ALA A 23 11.21 -55.53 27.53
N GLY A 24 10.96 -56.26 26.44
CA GLY A 24 11.68 -56.58 25.20
C GLY A 24 11.29 -58.02 24.81
N PHE A 25 10.95 -58.35 23.54
CA PHE A 25 11.08 -59.70 22.94
C PHE A 25 10.62 -59.70 21.46
N THR A 26 11.43 -60.36 20.61
CA THR A 26 11.21 -60.64 19.18
C THR A 26 10.55 -62.01 18.95
N ALA A 27 9.64 -62.14 17.98
CA ALA A 27 9.45 -63.39 17.21
C ALA A 27 8.60 -63.18 15.94
N ILE A 28 9.00 -63.89 14.88
CA ILE A 28 8.45 -63.95 13.51
C ILE A 28 7.31 -64.97 13.43
N GLY A 29 6.26 -64.70 12.64
CA GLY A 29 5.20 -65.69 12.33
C GLY A 29 4.40 -65.33 11.08
N ARG A 30 4.26 -66.29 10.16
CA ARG A 30 3.64 -66.20 8.82
C ARG A 30 2.10 -66.20 8.85
N GLY A 31 1.52 -65.43 7.92
CA GLY A 31 0.41 -65.83 7.03
C GLY A 31 -1.02 -65.90 7.57
N SER A 32 -1.93 -65.11 6.98
CA SER A 32 -3.11 -65.57 6.20
C SER A 32 -4.16 -64.45 6.06
N ALA A 33 -5.10 -64.68 5.14
CA ALA A 33 -5.85 -63.72 4.36
C ALA A 33 -7.02 -62.97 5.04
N SER A 34 -7.35 -61.85 4.38
CA SER A 34 -8.66 -61.20 4.18
C SER A 34 -9.52 -60.79 5.38
N ALA A 35 -9.67 -59.47 5.54
CA ALA A 35 -10.97 -58.77 5.53
C ALA A 35 -10.70 -57.29 5.78
N GLY A 36 -11.24 -56.39 4.94
CA GLY A 36 -11.10 -54.96 5.16
C GLY A 36 -11.42 -54.11 3.93
N GLN A 37 -12.68 -54.12 3.51
CA GLN A 37 -13.28 -52.90 2.97
C GLN A 37 -13.78 -52.07 4.15
N ASP A 38 -13.77 -50.75 3.94
CA ASP A 38 -14.26 -49.69 4.82
C ASP A 38 -13.31 -49.16 5.90
N ALA A 39 -12.21 -48.57 5.43
CA ALA A 39 -11.76 -47.31 6.00
C ALA A 39 -11.77 -46.26 4.88
N ALA A 40 -12.87 -45.51 4.79
CA ALA A 40 -12.92 -44.27 4.02
C ALA A 40 -11.78 -43.37 4.53
N ALA A 41 -10.69 -43.31 3.76
CA ALA A 41 -9.63 -42.35 3.97
C ALA A 41 -10.27 -40.97 3.88
N LYS A 42 -10.41 -40.30 5.04
CA LYS A 42 -10.58 -38.85 5.07
C LYS A 42 -9.40 -38.30 4.27
N ALA A 43 -9.67 -37.82 3.07
CA ALA A 43 -8.69 -37.08 2.29
C ALA A 43 -8.23 -35.92 3.17
N GLU A 44 -6.97 -35.96 3.61
CA GLU A 44 -6.33 -34.75 4.13
C GLU A 44 -6.48 -33.66 3.06
N PRO A 45 -6.82 -32.42 3.44
CA PRO A 45 -6.86 -31.33 2.48
C PRO A 45 -5.51 -31.28 1.77
N ALA A 46 -5.54 -31.31 0.43
CA ALA A 46 -4.32 -31.29 -0.38
C ALA A 46 -3.41 -30.15 0.10
N ALA A 47 -2.17 -30.47 0.44
CA ALA A 47 -1.22 -29.49 0.97
C ALA A 47 -1.09 -28.32 -0.02
N VAL A 48 -1.36 -27.10 0.45
CA VAL A 48 -1.25 -25.87 -0.34
C VAL A 48 0.19 -25.72 -0.84
N SER A 49 0.36 -25.54 -2.14
CA SER A 49 1.69 -25.38 -2.73
C SER A 49 2.40 -24.13 -2.19
N ARG A 50 3.74 -24.12 -2.12
CA ARG A 50 4.51 -22.94 -1.66
C ARG A 50 4.09 -21.66 -2.41
N GLY A 51 3.90 -21.74 -3.73
CA GLY A 51 3.48 -20.60 -4.56
C GLY A 51 2.10 -20.06 -4.20
N GLU A 52 1.14 -20.95 -3.92
CA GLU A 52 -0.21 -20.58 -3.50
C GLU A 52 -0.22 -19.93 -2.11
N SER A 53 0.52 -20.49 -1.14
CA SER A 53 0.67 -19.88 0.19
C SER A 53 1.27 -18.47 0.12
N LEU A 54 2.31 -18.27 -0.71
CA LEU A 54 2.91 -16.96 -0.94
C LEU A 54 1.93 -16.00 -1.62
N PHE A 55 1.18 -16.48 -2.60
CA PHE A 55 0.18 -15.69 -3.32
C PHE A 55 -0.93 -15.20 -2.38
N LEU A 56 -1.45 -16.08 -1.53
CA LEU A 56 -2.45 -15.72 -0.51
C LEU A 56 -1.90 -14.70 0.50
N LYS A 57 -0.62 -14.83 0.90
CA LYS A 57 0.03 -13.89 1.85
C LYS A 57 0.24 -12.51 1.22
N TYR A 58 0.67 -12.42 -0.03
CA TYR A 58 1.20 -11.18 -0.61
C TYR A 58 0.32 -10.57 -1.72
N CYS A 59 -0.30 -11.39 -2.55
CA CYS A 59 -0.90 -10.96 -3.83
C CYS A 59 -2.44 -10.95 -3.81
N ALA A 60 -3.08 -11.89 -3.10
CA ALA A 60 -4.52 -12.14 -3.17
C ALA A 60 -5.39 -10.97 -2.70
N LEU A 61 -4.90 -10.16 -1.77
CA LEU A 61 -5.61 -8.96 -1.29
C LEU A 61 -5.89 -7.94 -2.40
N CYS A 62 -5.02 -7.87 -3.42
CA CYS A 62 -5.25 -7.08 -4.63
C CYS A 62 -5.81 -7.93 -5.77
N HIS A 63 -5.19 -9.08 -6.06
CA HIS A 63 -5.50 -9.89 -7.24
C HIS A 63 -6.66 -10.88 -7.06
N GLY A 64 -7.24 -11.00 -5.87
CA GLY A 64 -8.25 -11.99 -5.51
C GLY A 64 -7.65 -13.36 -5.21
N ASP A 65 -8.25 -14.12 -4.30
CA ASP A 65 -7.78 -15.46 -3.90
C ASP A 65 -7.71 -16.43 -5.09
N ARG A 66 -8.56 -16.22 -6.09
CA ARG A 66 -8.59 -16.99 -7.36
C ARG A 66 -7.87 -16.28 -8.52
N GLY A 67 -7.21 -15.15 -8.27
CA GLY A 67 -6.53 -14.38 -9.31
C GLY A 67 -7.46 -13.66 -10.30
N ASP A 68 -8.73 -13.41 -9.96
CA ASP A 68 -9.72 -12.75 -10.82
C ASP A 68 -9.60 -11.22 -10.88
N GLY A 69 -8.60 -10.65 -10.20
CA GLY A 69 -8.37 -9.20 -10.14
C GLY A 69 -9.36 -8.46 -9.24
N ALA A 70 -10.18 -9.18 -8.47
CA ALA A 70 -11.24 -8.64 -7.62
C ALA A 70 -10.96 -8.83 -6.12
N GLY A 71 -9.69 -8.71 -5.71
CA GLY A 71 -9.32 -8.79 -4.30
C GLY A 71 -10.00 -7.72 -3.44
N LYS A 72 -10.01 -7.92 -2.11
CA LYS A 72 -10.66 -7.01 -1.14
C LYS A 72 -10.27 -5.53 -1.33
N PHE A 73 -9.06 -5.26 -1.82
CA PHE A 73 -8.57 -3.90 -2.07
C PHE A 73 -8.61 -3.45 -3.53
N ALA A 74 -9.05 -4.28 -4.47
CA ALA A 74 -9.09 -3.91 -5.89
C ALA A 74 -9.88 -2.63 -6.18
N TYR A 75 -10.93 -2.35 -5.40
CA TYR A 75 -11.75 -1.12 -5.54
C TYR A 75 -11.02 0.16 -5.11
N LEU A 76 -9.94 0.04 -4.31
CA LEU A 76 -9.11 1.15 -3.87
C LEU A 76 -7.90 1.37 -4.79
N MET A 77 -7.83 0.69 -5.94
CA MET A 77 -6.67 0.72 -6.82
C MET A 77 -7.06 1.23 -8.20
N ASN A 78 -6.35 2.24 -8.68
CA ASN A 78 -6.42 2.70 -10.06
C ASN A 78 -4.98 2.86 -10.56
N PRO A 79 -4.48 2.08 -11.53
CA PRO A 79 -5.18 1.07 -12.33
C PRO A 79 -5.55 -0.17 -11.51
N ARG A 80 -6.57 -0.88 -11.97
CA ARG A 80 -7.02 -2.12 -11.32
C ARG A 80 -5.96 -3.23 -11.35
N PRO A 81 -5.94 -4.13 -10.35
CA PRO A 81 -5.09 -5.31 -10.35
C PRO A 81 -5.37 -6.20 -11.56
N ARG A 82 -4.32 -6.85 -12.09
CA ARG A 82 -4.45 -7.78 -13.22
C ARG A 82 -5.30 -9.00 -12.81
N ASN A 83 -6.33 -9.29 -13.61
CA ASN A 83 -7.02 -10.58 -13.62
C ASN A 83 -6.15 -11.61 -14.36
N PHE A 84 -5.62 -12.59 -13.64
CA PHE A 84 -4.77 -13.65 -14.18
C PHE A 84 -5.55 -14.76 -14.89
N LEU A 85 -6.88 -14.83 -14.69
CA LEU A 85 -7.75 -15.78 -15.40
C LEU A 85 -7.95 -15.37 -16.87
N ARG A 86 -7.51 -14.17 -17.25
CA ARG A 86 -7.51 -13.63 -18.62
C ARG A 86 -6.14 -13.78 -19.27
N ASP A 87 -6.10 -13.76 -20.59
CA ASP A 87 -4.89 -13.91 -21.39
C ASP A 87 -4.25 -12.56 -21.78
N ASP A 88 -4.53 -11.47 -21.07
CA ASP A 88 -4.18 -10.10 -21.45
C ASP A 88 -3.03 -9.48 -20.61
N PHE A 89 -2.00 -10.29 -20.36
CA PHE A 89 -0.77 -9.83 -19.71
C PHE A 89 -0.10 -8.71 -20.52
N LYS A 90 0.20 -7.59 -19.85
CA LYS A 90 0.68 -6.35 -20.49
C LYS A 90 2.13 -6.41 -20.94
N LEU A 91 2.96 -7.17 -20.23
CA LEU A 91 4.41 -7.20 -20.40
C LEU A 91 4.81 -8.59 -20.88
N SER A 92 5.24 -8.69 -22.13
CA SER A 92 5.76 -9.92 -22.73
C SER A 92 6.93 -9.59 -23.65
N THR A 93 7.85 -10.54 -23.77
CA THR A 93 8.96 -10.51 -24.74
C THR A 93 8.89 -11.67 -25.74
N THR A 94 7.70 -12.27 -25.91
CA THR A 94 7.46 -13.41 -26.81
C THR A 94 6.69 -13.02 -28.07
N GLN A 95 6.87 -13.81 -29.14
CA GLN A 95 6.24 -13.57 -30.45
C GLN A 95 4.70 -13.60 -30.40
N ASN A 96 4.12 -14.42 -29.53
CA ASN A 96 2.67 -14.59 -29.38
C ASN A 96 2.06 -13.77 -28.23
N LEU A 97 2.83 -12.86 -27.60
CA LEU A 97 2.41 -12.02 -26.47
C LEU A 97 1.95 -12.79 -25.23
N VAL A 98 2.21 -14.09 -25.13
CA VAL A 98 2.05 -14.87 -23.89
C VAL A 98 3.35 -14.75 -23.09
N PRO A 99 3.34 -14.17 -21.87
CA PRO A 99 4.56 -13.86 -21.14
C PRO A 99 5.35 -15.13 -20.81
N SER A 100 6.66 -15.07 -21.01
CA SER A 100 7.58 -16.11 -20.52
C SER A 100 7.65 -16.10 -18.98
N ASP A 101 8.20 -17.16 -18.40
CA ASP A 101 8.42 -17.23 -16.95
C ASP A 101 9.37 -16.11 -16.50
N ASP A 102 10.34 -15.74 -17.35
CA ASP A 102 11.25 -14.62 -17.10
C ASP A 102 10.54 -13.26 -17.18
N ASP A 103 9.53 -13.09 -18.05
CA ASP A 103 8.70 -11.89 -18.07
C ASP A 103 7.92 -11.71 -16.77
N LEU A 104 7.31 -12.80 -16.28
CA LEU A 104 6.59 -12.82 -15.02
C LEU A 104 7.55 -12.58 -13.84
N LEU A 105 8.71 -13.23 -13.84
CA LEU A 105 9.73 -13.07 -12.81
C LEU A 105 10.23 -11.62 -12.73
N ARG A 106 10.56 -11.00 -13.88
CA ARG A 106 10.96 -9.58 -13.94
C ARG A 106 9.86 -8.66 -13.42
N THR A 107 8.62 -8.93 -13.80
CA THR A 107 7.46 -8.12 -13.38
C THR A 107 7.22 -8.22 -11.87
N ILE A 108 7.27 -9.43 -11.29
CA ILE A 108 7.10 -9.63 -9.84
C ILE A 108 8.28 -9.02 -9.07
N SER A 109 9.51 -9.22 -9.55
CA SER A 109 10.72 -8.78 -8.84
C SER A 109 10.81 -7.26 -8.75
N ARG A 110 10.55 -6.56 -9.86
CA ARG A 110 10.61 -5.08 -9.93
C ARG A 110 9.30 -4.40 -9.52
N GLY A 111 8.19 -5.13 -9.50
CA GLY A 111 6.87 -4.53 -9.46
C GLY A 111 6.53 -3.83 -10.78
N MET A 112 5.50 -3.00 -10.76
CA MET A 112 5.02 -2.30 -11.95
C MET A 112 4.84 -0.80 -11.65
N PRO A 113 5.90 0.02 -11.85
CA PRO A 113 5.80 1.47 -11.79
C PRO A 113 4.65 1.96 -12.68
N GLY A 114 3.91 2.97 -12.23
CA GLY A 114 2.64 3.32 -12.89
C GLY A 114 1.44 2.55 -12.36
N SER A 115 1.57 1.82 -11.25
CA SER A 115 0.49 1.13 -10.54
C SER A 115 0.83 0.92 -9.06
N ALA A 116 -0.14 0.43 -8.28
CA ALA A 116 0.07 0.06 -6.89
C ALA A 116 0.84 -1.27 -6.69
N MET A 117 1.34 -1.94 -7.74
CA MET A 117 2.02 -3.24 -7.63
C MET A 117 3.48 -3.06 -7.15
N PRO A 118 3.81 -3.42 -5.90
CA PRO A 118 5.14 -3.22 -5.34
C PRO A 118 6.15 -4.25 -5.88
N PRO A 119 7.46 -3.98 -5.72
CA PRO A 119 8.52 -4.94 -5.98
C PRO A 119 8.59 -6.05 -4.92
N TRP A 120 8.83 -7.28 -5.36
CA TRP A 120 9.05 -8.44 -4.50
C TRP A 120 10.45 -9.05 -4.61
N GLY A 121 11.38 -8.38 -5.31
CA GLY A 121 12.75 -8.88 -5.55
C GLY A 121 13.61 -9.13 -4.31
N HIS A 122 13.14 -8.73 -3.12
CA HIS A 122 13.76 -9.05 -1.84
C HIS A 122 13.47 -10.50 -1.37
N LEU A 123 12.47 -11.17 -1.96
CA LEU A 123 12.18 -12.56 -1.67
C LEU A 123 13.23 -13.49 -2.30
N PRO A 124 13.48 -14.68 -1.72
CA PRO A 124 14.36 -15.68 -2.33
C PRO A 124 13.92 -16.03 -3.76
N ASN A 125 14.87 -16.25 -4.67
CA ASN A 125 14.56 -16.59 -6.07
C ASN A 125 13.67 -17.85 -6.20
N ALA A 126 13.82 -18.82 -5.30
CA ALA A 126 12.95 -20.00 -5.26
C ALA A 126 11.47 -19.64 -4.97
N ASP A 127 11.24 -18.67 -4.08
CA ASP A 127 9.89 -18.19 -3.75
C ASP A 127 9.29 -17.38 -4.90
N LEU A 128 10.10 -16.56 -5.58
CA LEU A 128 9.68 -15.83 -6.78
C LEU A 128 9.28 -16.79 -7.90
N LYS A 129 10.06 -17.84 -8.15
CA LYS A 129 9.71 -18.88 -9.13
C LYS A 129 8.45 -19.65 -8.73
N ALA A 130 8.25 -19.92 -7.45
CA ALA A 130 7.02 -20.54 -6.95
C ALA A 130 5.78 -19.65 -7.19
N LEU A 131 5.91 -18.34 -6.99
CA LEU A 131 4.86 -17.37 -7.33
C LEU A 131 4.58 -17.35 -8.84
N VAL A 132 5.61 -17.34 -9.69
CA VAL A 132 5.47 -17.41 -11.16
C VAL A 132 4.70 -18.67 -11.57
N ALA A 133 5.07 -19.83 -11.02
CA ALA A 133 4.38 -21.09 -11.30
C ALA A 133 2.91 -21.05 -10.88
N HIS A 134 2.59 -20.41 -9.75
CA HIS A 134 1.21 -20.24 -9.31
C HIS A 134 0.41 -19.29 -10.24
N VAL A 135 0.99 -18.16 -10.67
CA VAL A 135 0.35 -17.25 -11.64
C VAL A 135 0.09 -17.96 -12.98
N ARG A 136 1.04 -18.78 -13.46
CA ARG A 136 0.84 -19.64 -14.65
C ARG A 136 -0.33 -20.61 -14.44
N LYS A 137 -0.39 -21.28 -13.29
CA LYS A 137 -1.49 -22.20 -12.94
C LYS A 137 -2.84 -21.49 -13.03
N LEU A 138 -2.98 -20.31 -12.41
CA LEU A 138 -4.21 -19.50 -12.46
C LEU A 138 -4.60 -19.14 -13.91
N SER A 139 -3.61 -18.78 -14.75
CA SER A 139 -3.87 -18.46 -16.16
C SER A 139 -4.36 -19.66 -16.97
N VAL A 140 -3.78 -20.85 -16.74
CA VAL A 140 -4.22 -22.11 -17.35
C VAL A 140 -5.64 -22.48 -16.89
N GLU A 141 -5.93 -22.35 -15.59
CA GLU A 141 -7.25 -22.60 -15.02
C GLU A 141 -8.30 -21.63 -15.60
N GLY A 142 -7.98 -20.34 -15.70
CA GLY A 142 -8.85 -19.35 -16.31
C GLY A 142 -9.09 -19.57 -17.81
N ALA A 143 -8.08 -20.04 -18.55
CA ALA A 143 -8.26 -20.45 -19.94
C ALA A 143 -9.17 -21.69 -20.05
N ARG A 144 -8.95 -22.72 -19.22
CA ARG A 144 -9.77 -23.94 -19.20
C ARG A 144 -11.24 -23.63 -18.92
N ALA A 145 -11.52 -22.77 -17.95
CA ALA A 145 -12.88 -22.38 -17.60
C ALA A 145 -13.58 -21.61 -18.74
N ARG A 146 -12.86 -20.71 -19.43
CA ARG A 146 -13.41 -19.95 -20.58
C ARG A 146 -13.70 -20.82 -21.80
N PHE A 147 -12.95 -21.90 -21.98
CA PHE A 147 -13.11 -22.85 -23.09
C PHE A 147 -13.83 -24.14 -22.66
N ASP A 148 -14.49 -24.16 -21.50
CA ASP A 148 -15.20 -25.34 -21.01
C ASP A 148 -16.35 -25.72 -21.96
N PRO A 149 -16.44 -26.97 -22.45
CA PRO A 149 -17.52 -27.42 -23.32
C PRO A 149 -18.92 -27.11 -22.82
N GLN A 150 -19.14 -27.11 -21.50
CA GLN A 150 -20.45 -26.77 -20.91
C GLN A 150 -20.82 -25.30 -21.11
N VAL A 151 -19.83 -24.40 -21.15
CA VAL A 151 -20.01 -22.98 -21.45
C VAL A 151 -20.31 -22.75 -22.94
N HIS A 152 -19.90 -23.70 -23.79
CA HIS A 152 -20.07 -23.64 -25.25
C HIS A 152 -21.18 -24.58 -25.76
N ASP A 153 -22.17 -24.94 -24.92
CA ASP A 153 -23.30 -25.84 -25.27
C ASP A 153 -22.86 -27.17 -25.92
N GLY A 154 -21.72 -27.72 -25.52
CA GLY A 154 -21.17 -28.96 -26.07
C GLY A 154 -20.56 -28.82 -27.48
N LYS A 155 -20.47 -27.60 -28.02
CA LYS A 155 -19.89 -27.33 -29.35
C LYS A 155 -18.35 -27.33 -29.36
N MET A 156 -17.72 -27.46 -28.20
CA MET A 156 -16.27 -27.49 -28.03
C MET A 156 -15.85 -28.90 -27.60
N SER A 157 -14.96 -29.54 -28.35
CA SER A 157 -14.39 -30.84 -27.92
C SER A 157 -13.36 -30.65 -26.80
N VAL A 158 -13.07 -31.71 -26.05
CA VAL A 158 -12.04 -31.70 -24.99
C VAL A 158 -10.66 -31.42 -25.60
N GLU A 159 -10.37 -32.02 -26.76
CA GLU A 159 -9.13 -31.86 -27.51
C GLU A 159 -8.98 -30.43 -28.06
N GLU A 160 -10.08 -29.87 -28.57
CA GLU A 160 -10.11 -28.48 -29.06
C GLU A 160 -9.87 -27.50 -27.91
N ARG A 161 -10.53 -27.71 -26.75
CA ARG A 161 -10.27 -26.94 -25.53
C ARG A 161 -8.81 -27.02 -25.14
N ASP A 162 -8.24 -28.22 -25.04
CA ASP A 162 -6.86 -28.39 -24.57
C ASP A 162 -5.85 -27.75 -25.52
N ARG A 163 -6.10 -27.81 -26.83
CA ARG A 163 -5.33 -27.08 -27.85
C ARG A 163 -5.42 -25.57 -27.65
N LEU A 164 -6.63 -25.01 -27.49
CA LEU A 164 -6.83 -23.57 -27.28
C LEU A 164 -6.20 -23.08 -25.97
N VAL A 165 -6.31 -23.87 -24.90
CA VAL A 165 -5.65 -23.59 -23.62
C VAL A 165 -4.13 -23.54 -23.82
N ALA A 166 -3.55 -24.54 -24.50
CA ALA A 166 -2.12 -24.56 -24.77
C ALA A 166 -1.69 -23.34 -25.61
N GLU A 167 -2.44 -23.00 -26.66
CA GLU A 167 -2.16 -21.84 -27.52
C GLU A 167 -2.19 -20.51 -26.76
N ARG A 168 -3.15 -20.35 -25.83
CA ARG A 168 -3.38 -19.10 -25.09
C ARG A 168 -2.49 -18.93 -23.86
N THR A 169 -1.85 -19.99 -23.39
CA THR A 169 -1.11 -19.99 -22.12
C THR A 169 0.34 -20.46 -22.22
N SER A 170 0.74 -21.03 -23.36
CA SER A 170 2.12 -21.41 -23.62
C SER A 170 2.88 -20.23 -24.26
N PRO A 171 4.02 -19.81 -23.68
CA PRO A 171 4.86 -18.79 -24.28
C PRO A 171 5.39 -19.25 -25.65
N GLY A 172 5.29 -18.38 -26.65
CA GLY A 172 5.94 -18.58 -27.94
C GLY A 172 7.45 -18.33 -27.84
N GLY A 173 8.15 -18.45 -28.97
CA GLY A 173 9.56 -18.10 -29.06
C GLY A 173 9.83 -16.64 -28.63
N PRO A 174 11.01 -16.34 -28.07
CA PRO A 174 11.37 -14.98 -27.71
C PRO A 174 11.46 -14.09 -28.96
N ILE A 175 11.16 -12.81 -28.80
CA ILE A 175 11.43 -11.80 -29.82
C ILE A 175 12.94 -11.67 -29.96
N ILE A 176 13.43 -11.81 -31.19
CA ILE A 176 14.84 -11.57 -31.50
C ILE A 176 15.04 -10.06 -31.57
N VAL A 177 15.67 -9.51 -30.54
CA VAL A 177 16.02 -8.09 -30.47
C VAL A 177 17.38 -7.91 -31.14
N PRO A 178 17.49 -7.12 -32.23
CA PRO A 178 18.78 -6.80 -32.84
C PRO A 178 19.71 -6.11 -31.85
N ALA A 179 21.03 -6.18 -32.11
CA ALA A 179 22.00 -5.47 -31.27
C ALA A 179 21.66 -3.97 -31.20
N GLU A 180 21.70 -3.41 -30.00
CA GLU A 180 21.44 -1.99 -29.78
C GLU A 180 22.50 -1.14 -30.48
N PRO A 181 22.10 -0.27 -31.43
CA PRO A 181 23.05 0.61 -32.10
C PRO A 181 23.57 1.67 -31.13
N VAL A 182 24.73 2.26 -31.45
CA VAL A 182 25.24 3.43 -30.72
C VAL A 182 24.27 4.59 -30.95
N GLN A 183 23.85 5.24 -29.86
CA GLN A 183 23.05 6.45 -29.92
C GLN A 183 23.90 7.62 -30.42
N ASP A 184 23.38 8.34 -31.42
CA ASP A 184 23.95 9.59 -31.93
C ASP A 184 22.83 10.62 -32.21
N ASP A 185 23.23 11.85 -32.54
CA ASP A 185 22.29 12.96 -32.78
C ASP A 185 21.36 12.67 -33.97
N VAL A 186 21.84 12.00 -35.02
CA VAL A 186 21.04 11.70 -36.21
C VAL A 186 19.92 10.72 -35.86
N ARG A 187 20.25 9.64 -35.16
CA ARG A 187 19.28 8.65 -34.66
C ARG A 187 18.29 9.30 -33.69
N TRP A 188 18.76 10.20 -32.84
CA TRP A 188 17.87 10.94 -31.95
C TRP A 188 16.84 11.79 -32.70
N PHE A 189 17.26 12.54 -33.74
CA PHE A 189 16.33 13.33 -34.57
C PHE A 189 15.35 12.47 -35.38
N ARG A 190 15.81 11.33 -35.89
CA ARG A 190 14.93 10.35 -36.57
C ARG A 190 13.90 9.78 -35.60
N GLY A 191 14.35 9.33 -34.43
CA GLY A 191 13.48 8.84 -33.36
C GLY A 191 12.43 9.85 -32.92
N ARG A 192 12.82 11.12 -32.80
CA ARG A 192 11.88 12.22 -32.51
C ARG A 192 10.80 12.36 -33.58
N THR A 193 11.19 12.30 -34.86
CA THR A 193 10.25 12.46 -35.98
C THR A 193 9.22 11.33 -35.97
N LEU A 194 9.70 10.09 -35.87
CA LEU A 194 8.85 8.89 -35.77
C LEU A 194 7.92 8.95 -34.54
N TYR A 195 8.42 9.46 -33.41
CA TYR A 195 7.63 9.59 -32.19
C TYR A 195 6.47 10.58 -32.35
N LEU A 196 6.70 11.71 -33.02
CA LEU A 196 5.64 12.69 -33.27
C LEU A 196 4.56 12.14 -34.21
N GLU A 197 4.94 11.28 -35.15
CA GLU A 197 4.02 10.65 -36.10
C GLU A 197 3.19 9.52 -35.48
N GLY A 198 3.81 8.65 -34.68
CA GLY A 198 3.17 7.44 -34.15
C GLY A 198 2.73 7.50 -32.69
N CYS A 199 3.43 8.25 -31.84
CA CYS A 199 3.32 8.10 -30.37
C CYS A 199 2.71 9.32 -29.67
N ALA A 200 3.03 10.53 -30.15
CA ALA A 200 2.71 11.77 -29.45
C ALA A 200 1.21 12.04 -29.31
N SER A 201 0.36 11.49 -30.19
CA SER A 201 -1.11 11.62 -30.08
C SER A 201 -1.66 11.04 -28.78
N CYS A 202 -0.96 10.05 -28.21
CA CYS A 202 -1.32 9.42 -26.93
C CYS A 202 -0.42 9.91 -25.79
N HIS A 203 0.90 9.99 -26.04
CA HIS A 203 1.89 10.22 -24.99
C HIS A 203 2.30 11.70 -24.79
N GLY A 204 1.79 12.62 -25.61
CA GLY A 204 2.24 14.01 -25.66
C GLY A 204 3.54 14.18 -26.42
N ALA A 205 3.78 15.36 -27.00
CA ALA A 205 4.99 15.62 -27.79
C ALA A 205 6.27 15.68 -26.93
N ASP A 206 6.12 15.94 -25.64
CA ASP A 206 7.16 16.03 -24.61
C ASP A 206 7.17 14.81 -23.66
N GLY A 207 6.35 13.78 -23.95
CA GLY A 207 6.20 12.62 -23.08
C GLY A 207 5.32 12.88 -21.85
N HIS A 208 4.57 13.98 -21.80
CA HIS A 208 3.48 14.22 -20.84
C HIS A 208 2.11 13.94 -21.48
N PRO A 209 1.44 12.82 -21.13
CA PRO A 209 0.13 12.50 -21.67
C PRO A 209 -0.93 13.47 -21.15
N ARG A 210 -1.92 13.77 -21.98
CA ARG A 210 -3.02 14.67 -21.62
C ARG A 210 -4.30 13.89 -21.31
N PRO A 211 -5.20 14.40 -20.45
CA PRO A 211 -6.46 13.72 -20.11
C PRO A 211 -7.31 13.34 -21.32
N GLU A 212 -7.33 14.16 -22.37
CA GLU A 212 -8.07 13.90 -23.61
C GLU A 212 -7.52 12.73 -24.44
N ALA A 213 -6.27 12.32 -24.20
CA ALA A 213 -5.62 11.22 -24.91
C ALA A 213 -5.88 9.85 -24.26
N VAL A 214 -6.59 9.83 -23.12
CA VAL A 214 -6.91 8.60 -22.40
C VAL A 214 -7.87 7.74 -23.22
N LYS A 215 -7.44 6.50 -23.49
CA LYS A 215 -8.23 5.47 -24.17
C LYS A 215 -8.72 4.43 -23.15
N PHE A 216 -9.66 3.59 -23.56
CA PHE A 216 -10.28 2.59 -22.69
C PHE A 216 -9.88 1.18 -23.09
N ASP A 217 -9.81 0.26 -22.13
CA ASP A 217 -9.66 -1.17 -22.42
C ASP A 217 -10.99 -1.82 -22.85
N ALA A 218 -10.94 -3.11 -23.15
CA ALA A 218 -12.10 -3.88 -23.59
C ALA A 218 -13.21 -3.99 -22.54
N ASP A 219 -12.90 -3.76 -21.26
CA ASP A 219 -13.86 -3.80 -20.16
C ASP A 219 -14.36 -2.37 -19.81
N GLY A 220 -13.99 -1.37 -20.60
CA GLY A 220 -14.43 0.03 -20.45
C GLY A 220 -13.68 0.83 -19.39
N TYR A 221 -12.56 0.32 -18.86
CA TYR A 221 -11.76 1.06 -17.89
C TYR A 221 -10.76 1.98 -18.58
N PRO A 222 -10.53 3.20 -18.05
CA PRO A 222 -9.53 4.11 -18.61
C PRO A 222 -8.12 3.53 -18.47
N VAL A 223 -7.34 3.60 -19.54
CA VAL A 223 -5.93 3.19 -19.62
C VAL A 223 -5.09 4.41 -20.01
N PRO A 224 -4.89 5.36 -19.08
CA PRO A 224 -4.04 6.51 -19.35
C PRO A 224 -2.62 6.04 -19.70
N PRO A 225 -2.03 6.58 -20.79
CA PRO A 225 -0.60 6.47 -21.04
C PRO A 225 0.17 7.03 -19.84
N ARG A 226 1.39 6.55 -19.60
CA ARG A 226 2.22 7.03 -18.49
C ARG A 226 3.19 8.10 -18.99
N SER A 227 3.44 9.10 -18.17
CA SER A 227 4.45 10.11 -18.46
C SER A 227 5.86 9.51 -18.51
N PHE A 228 6.46 9.56 -19.69
CA PHE A 228 7.86 9.21 -19.90
C PHE A 228 8.78 10.23 -19.24
N ALA A 229 8.39 11.51 -19.26
CA ALA A 229 9.12 12.59 -18.60
C ALA A 229 9.20 12.43 -17.07
N ALA A 230 8.18 11.82 -16.45
CA ALA A 230 8.18 11.43 -15.04
C ALA A 230 8.91 10.09 -14.77
N GLY A 231 9.54 9.48 -15.78
CA GLY A 231 10.28 8.23 -15.63
C GLY A 231 9.41 7.00 -15.38
N ILE A 232 8.10 7.05 -15.72
CA ILE A 232 7.15 6.01 -15.37
C ILE A 232 7.05 4.98 -16.50
N PHE A 233 7.90 3.95 -16.42
CA PHE A 233 7.90 2.83 -17.36
C PHE A 233 7.42 1.56 -16.66
N LYS A 234 6.19 1.10 -16.97
CA LYS A 234 5.59 -0.13 -16.40
C LYS A 234 6.53 -1.34 -16.52
N GLY A 235 7.22 -1.40 -17.64
CA GLY A 235 8.12 -2.49 -18.03
C GLY A 235 9.60 -2.26 -17.73
N GLY A 236 9.97 -1.13 -17.12
CA GLY A 236 11.35 -0.64 -17.05
C GLY A 236 11.80 0.10 -18.32
N MET A 237 12.96 0.76 -18.26
CA MET A 237 13.56 1.55 -19.35
C MET A 237 14.61 0.75 -20.14
N GLU A 238 14.77 -0.54 -19.87
CA GLU A 238 15.77 -1.36 -20.56
C GLU A 238 15.44 -1.41 -22.07
N GLY A 239 16.42 -1.09 -22.91
CA GLY A 239 16.23 -0.89 -24.36
C GLY A 239 15.56 -2.07 -25.05
N SER A 240 16.02 -3.29 -24.78
CA SER A 240 15.41 -4.53 -25.32
C SER A 240 13.96 -4.72 -24.91
N GLY A 241 13.62 -4.31 -23.68
CA GLY A 241 12.24 -4.34 -23.19
C GLY A 241 11.36 -3.31 -23.89
N LEU A 242 11.85 -2.09 -24.09
CA LEU A 242 11.12 -1.05 -24.81
C LEU A 242 10.94 -1.44 -26.29
N TYR A 243 11.99 -1.99 -26.91
CA TYR A 243 11.96 -2.52 -28.27
C TYR A 243 10.83 -3.53 -28.46
N CYS A 244 10.74 -4.56 -27.61
CA CYS A 244 9.67 -5.56 -27.68
C CYS A 244 8.26 -4.95 -27.56
N ARG A 245 8.10 -3.92 -26.72
CA ARG A 245 6.81 -3.25 -26.47
C ARG A 245 6.39 -2.35 -27.62
N ILE A 246 7.33 -1.65 -28.25
CA ILE A 246 7.06 -0.86 -29.45
C ILE A 246 6.78 -1.80 -30.63
N LEU A 247 7.59 -2.85 -30.79
CA LEU A 247 7.43 -3.81 -31.87
C LEU A 247 6.05 -4.49 -31.85
N LYS A 248 5.66 -5.12 -30.72
CA LYS A 248 4.44 -5.95 -30.64
C LYS A 248 3.24 -5.26 -29.99
N GLY A 249 3.41 -4.06 -29.43
CA GLY A 249 2.39 -3.39 -28.63
C GLY A 249 2.22 -3.99 -27.23
N MET A 250 1.16 -3.59 -26.54
CA MET A 250 0.84 -4.10 -25.20
C MET A 250 -0.56 -4.71 -25.15
N LYS A 251 -0.63 -6.04 -25.04
CA LYS A 251 -1.88 -6.81 -24.99
C LYS A 251 -2.81 -6.31 -23.88
N GLY A 252 -4.10 -6.21 -24.18
CA GLY A 252 -5.11 -5.69 -23.25
C GLY A 252 -5.04 -4.19 -23.04
N THR A 253 -4.33 -3.45 -23.90
CA THR A 253 -4.30 -1.99 -23.87
C THR A 253 -4.45 -1.41 -25.28
N PRO A 254 -4.77 -0.11 -25.40
CA PRO A 254 -4.81 0.57 -26.69
C PRO A 254 -3.44 0.85 -27.35
N MET A 255 -2.32 0.42 -26.75
CA MET A 255 -0.98 0.60 -27.32
C MET A 255 -0.75 -0.41 -28.47
N PRO A 256 -0.69 0.05 -29.74
CA PRO A 256 -0.68 -0.83 -30.90
C PRO A 256 0.69 -1.46 -31.15
N SER A 257 0.72 -2.42 -32.06
CA SER A 257 1.93 -3.00 -32.64
C SER A 257 2.46 -2.12 -33.76
N TYR A 258 3.79 -1.97 -33.85
CA TYR A 258 4.48 -1.27 -34.95
C TYR A 258 5.34 -2.21 -35.81
N GLU A 259 5.20 -3.52 -35.65
CA GLU A 259 5.95 -4.55 -36.39
C GLU A 259 5.94 -4.39 -37.91
N THR A 260 4.84 -3.88 -38.48
CA THR A 260 4.71 -3.65 -39.93
C THR A 260 4.89 -2.19 -40.33
N ALA A 261 5.00 -1.28 -39.35
CA ALA A 261 5.06 0.16 -39.57
C ALA A 261 6.50 0.70 -39.58
N PHE A 262 7.39 0.10 -38.77
CA PHE A 262 8.77 0.56 -38.61
C PHE A 262 9.77 -0.58 -38.79
N THR A 263 10.92 -0.24 -39.36
CA THR A 263 12.08 -1.13 -39.43
C THR A 263 12.75 -1.31 -38.07
N ALA A 264 13.63 -2.31 -37.94
CA ALA A 264 14.38 -2.56 -36.72
C ALA A 264 15.20 -1.36 -36.25
N ASP A 265 15.89 -0.67 -37.17
CA ASP A 265 16.68 0.53 -36.85
C ASP A 265 15.78 1.69 -36.38
N GLU A 266 14.62 1.86 -37.00
CA GLU A 266 13.66 2.91 -36.62
C GLU A 266 13.04 2.68 -35.24
N ILE A 267 12.81 1.42 -34.86
CA ILE A 267 12.37 1.08 -33.50
C ILE A 267 13.47 1.41 -32.49
N TRP A 268 14.74 1.17 -32.80
CA TRP A 268 15.85 1.57 -31.92
C TRP A 268 15.97 3.09 -31.79
N ASP A 269 15.83 3.83 -32.90
CA ASP A 269 15.81 5.30 -32.89
C ASP A 269 14.66 5.82 -31.99
N LEU A 270 13.47 5.21 -32.07
CA LEU A 270 12.34 5.48 -31.18
C LEU A 270 12.65 5.16 -29.71
N VAL A 271 13.28 4.04 -29.41
CA VAL A 271 13.67 3.65 -28.05
C VAL A 271 14.59 4.70 -27.44
N HIS A 272 15.64 5.10 -28.16
CA HIS A 272 16.59 6.13 -27.70
C HIS A 272 15.90 7.47 -27.46
N TYR A 273 15.01 7.88 -28.37
CA TYR A 273 14.24 9.11 -28.18
C TYR A 273 13.32 9.02 -26.95
N VAL A 274 12.56 7.94 -26.79
CA VAL A 274 11.67 7.73 -25.63
C VAL A 274 12.43 7.73 -24.31
N GLN A 275 13.61 7.11 -24.26
CA GLN A 275 14.47 7.15 -23.08
C GLN A 275 14.95 8.58 -22.77
N SER A 276 15.26 9.37 -23.80
CA SER A 276 15.72 10.75 -23.63
C SER A 276 14.63 11.72 -23.12
N LEU A 277 13.35 11.35 -23.22
CA LEU A 277 12.24 12.15 -22.67
C LEU A 277 12.26 12.16 -21.13
N ALA A 278 12.80 11.12 -20.49
CA ALA A 278 12.80 11.02 -19.04
C ALA A 278 13.72 12.06 -18.40
N ARG A 279 13.20 12.80 -17.42
CA ARG A 279 14.03 13.71 -16.61
C ARG A 279 15.09 12.90 -15.87
N ALA A 280 16.28 13.47 -15.72
CA ALA A 280 17.39 12.81 -15.00
C ALA A 280 16.95 12.35 -13.59
N GLY A 281 17.21 11.08 -13.28
CA GLY A 281 16.85 10.44 -12.01
C GLY A 281 15.35 10.18 -11.79
N ALA A 282 14.47 10.52 -12.73
CA ALA A 282 13.02 10.34 -12.55
C ALA A 282 12.63 8.86 -12.44
N GLN A 283 13.29 7.98 -13.19
CA GLN A 283 13.03 6.55 -13.11
C GLN A 283 13.40 5.97 -11.73
N ASP A 284 14.53 6.39 -11.17
CA ASP A 284 14.94 5.95 -9.82
C ASP A 284 13.93 6.40 -8.77
N ARG A 285 13.39 7.63 -8.89
CA ARG A 285 12.35 8.14 -7.99
C ARG A 285 11.00 7.45 -8.18
N ALA A 286 10.69 6.95 -9.38
CA ALA A 286 9.47 6.21 -9.67
C ALA A 286 9.51 4.74 -9.20
N GLN A 287 10.69 4.21 -8.87
CA GLN A 287 10.86 2.85 -8.38
C GLN A 287 10.85 2.80 -6.85
N LEU A 288 10.08 1.88 -6.30
CA LEU A 288 10.12 1.59 -4.86
C LEU A 288 11.36 0.75 -4.57
N ARG A 289 12.16 1.17 -3.58
CA ARG A 289 13.34 0.44 -3.12
C ARG A 289 13.31 0.36 -1.60
N GLN A 290 13.84 -0.74 -1.08
CA GLN A 290 14.00 -0.90 0.37
C GLN A 290 15.31 -0.26 0.80
N GLY A 291 15.24 0.57 1.81
CA GLY A 291 16.35 1.28 2.43
C GLY A 291 16.34 1.11 3.95
N THR A 292 17.39 1.61 4.57
CA THR A 292 17.59 1.57 6.02
C THR A 292 17.66 2.99 6.56
N LEU A 293 16.67 3.33 7.39
CA LEU A 293 16.62 4.52 8.22
C LEU A 293 17.32 4.21 9.53
N VAL A 294 18.36 4.97 9.86
CA VAL A 294 19.09 4.82 11.12
C VAL A 294 18.67 5.97 12.03
N ALA A 295 18.10 5.65 13.18
CA ALA A 295 17.89 6.59 14.26
C ALA A 295 19.20 6.71 15.04
N ALA A 296 19.92 7.81 14.83
CA ALA A 296 21.21 8.02 15.48
C ALA A 296 21.04 8.62 16.88
N ASN A 297 21.88 8.19 17.82
CA ASN A 297 21.90 8.76 19.17
C ASN A 297 22.43 10.20 19.15
N THR A 298 21.63 11.13 19.65
CA THR A 298 22.03 12.48 19.99
C THR A 298 22.45 12.49 21.46
N TYR A 299 23.72 12.77 21.74
CA TYR A 299 24.20 13.01 23.11
C TYR A 299 23.66 14.37 23.62
N GLY A 300 22.34 14.49 23.85
CA GLY A 300 21.69 15.75 24.18
C GLY A 300 20.15 15.75 24.00
N ALA A 301 19.58 16.95 23.98
CA ALA A 301 18.15 17.14 23.69
C ALA A 301 17.86 16.84 22.21
N LEU A 302 16.68 16.29 21.95
CA LEU A 302 16.19 16.13 20.59
C LEU A 302 15.89 17.50 19.94
N PRO A 303 15.88 17.57 18.60
CA PRO A 303 15.45 18.76 17.87
C PRO A 303 14.12 19.32 18.39
N ASP A 304 14.02 20.64 18.55
CA ASP A 304 12.82 21.32 19.02
C ASP A 304 11.79 21.58 17.91
N GLY A 305 12.15 21.28 16.66
CA GLY A 305 11.29 21.38 15.48
C GLY A 305 11.95 20.83 14.22
N PRO A 306 11.19 20.75 13.11
CA PRO A 306 11.65 20.13 11.88
C PRO A 306 12.76 20.91 11.16
N ASP A 307 12.97 22.19 11.44
CA ASP A 307 14.02 23.01 10.80
C ASP A 307 15.27 23.20 11.67
N ALA A 308 15.34 22.51 12.81
CA ALA A 308 16.46 22.61 13.72
C ALA A 308 17.74 22.02 13.09
N ALA A 309 18.87 22.73 13.24
CA ALA A 309 20.18 22.30 12.74
C ALA A 309 20.65 20.95 13.30
N ALA A 310 20.09 20.50 14.44
CA ALA A 310 20.36 19.19 15.00
C ALA A 310 19.98 18.03 14.05
N TRP A 311 19.16 18.25 13.03
CA TRP A 311 18.87 17.25 11.99
C TRP A 311 20.07 17.00 11.04
N ASP A 312 21.06 17.88 10.98
CA ASP A 312 22.22 17.73 10.09
C ASP A 312 23.09 16.51 10.44
N GLN A 313 23.02 16.02 11.69
CA GLN A 313 23.70 14.80 12.12
C GLN A 313 22.97 13.51 11.71
N ALA A 314 21.68 13.60 11.36
CA ALA A 314 20.86 12.46 11.00
C ALA A 314 21.05 12.10 9.51
N ARG A 315 21.42 10.86 9.21
CA ARG A 315 21.54 10.40 7.83
C ARG A 315 20.16 10.41 7.14
N PRO A 316 19.97 11.17 6.05
CA PRO A 316 18.70 11.19 5.34
C PRO A 316 18.51 9.90 4.53
N LEU A 317 17.27 9.42 4.49
CA LEU A 317 16.81 8.35 3.60
C LEU A 317 15.72 8.91 2.67
N TYR A 318 15.97 8.89 1.36
CA TYR A 318 14.90 9.09 0.38
C TYR A 318 14.06 7.82 0.27
N VAL A 319 12.74 7.97 0.42
CA VAL A 319 11.77 6.90 0.30
C VAL A 319 10.84 7.22 -0.88
N GLY A 320 10.92 6.41 -1.93
CA GLY A 320 10.00 6.49 -3.06
C GLY A 320 8.58 6.10 -2.64
N LEU A 321 7.60 6.81 -3.21
CA LEU A 321 6.18 6.57 -2.97
C LEU A 321 5.45 6.21 -4.25
N THR A 322 4.39 5.41 -4.11
CA THR A 322 3.44 5.13 -5.18
C THR A 322 2.02 5.46 -4.74
N PRO A 323 1.25 6.22 -5.54
CA PRO A 323 -0.16 6.40 -5.30
C PRO A 323 -0.92 5.09 -5.52
N LEU A 324 -1.88 4.80 -4.65
CA LEU A 324 -2.84 3.72 -4.87
C LEU A 324 -3.80 4.06 -6.02
N TRP A 325 -4.09 5.35 -6.18
CA TRP A 325 -4.84 5.93 -7.29
C TRP A 325 -3.91 6.75 -8.15
N TRP A 326 -3.38 6.12 -9.20
CA TRP A 326 -2.33 6.66 -10.01
C TRP A 326 -2.72 7.96 -10.70
N GLU A 327 -1.90 8.96 -10.45
CA GLU A 327 -1.85 10.26 -11.10
C GLU A 327 -0.39 10.56 -11.47
N ASP A 328 -0.18 11.27 -12.58
CA ASP A 328 1.17 11.58 -13.05
C ASP A 328 1.77 12.77 -12.27
N GLU A 329 0.93 13.74 -11.88
CA GLU A 329 1.25 14.75 -10.86
C GLU A 329 1.03 14.14 -9.47
N ARG A 330 2.10 13.59 -8.89
CA ARG A 330 2.05 12.89 -7.60
C ARG A 330 3.20 13.32 -6.71
N ILE A 331 3.06 13.04 -5.42
CA ILE A 331 4.20 13.06 -4.50
C ILE A 331 5.13 11.88 -4.82
N GLU A 332 6.28 12.14 -5.46
CA GLU A 332 7.22 11.09 -5.90
C GLU A 332 7.87 10.34 -4.72
N GLY A 333 8.01 10.99 -3.58
CA GLY A 333 8.70 10.46 -2.42
C GLY A 333 8.85 11.48 -1.30
N LEU A 334 9.48 11.04 -0.22
CA LEU A 334 9.83 11.88 0.92
C LEU A 334 11.25 11.58 1.42
N VAL A 335 11.87 12.55 2.06
CA VAL A 335 13.09 12.35 2.84
C VAL A 335 12.72 12.11 4.30
N VAL A 336 13.27 11.06 4.88
CA VAL A 336 13.07 10.71 6.29
C VAL A 336 14.40 10.74 7.03
N GLN A 337 14.39 11.30 8.23
CA GLN A 337 15.51 11.31 9.18
C GLN A 337 15.01 10.84 10.55
N ALA A 338 15.89 10.25 11.35
CA ALA A 338 15.55 9.75 12.68
C ALA A 338 16.69 10.03 13.65
N LEU A 339 16.34 10.40 14.89
CA LEU A 339 17.24 10.68 15.99
C LEU A 339 16.63 10.18 17.31
N HIS A 340 17.46 9.74 18.24
CA HIS A 340 17.00 9.42 19.60
C HIS A 340 17.98 9.93 20.66
N ASN A 341 17.53 10.04 21.91
CA ASN A 341 18.39 10.37 23.06
C ASN A 341 18.31 9.31 24.16
N GLU A 342 18.02 8.06 23.77
CA GLU A 342 17.79 6.89 24.63
C GLU A 342 16.47 6.90 25.42
N LYS A 343 15.83 8.08 25.56
CA LYS A 343 14.54 8.23 26.22
C LYS A 343 13.41 8.50 25.23
N GLU A 344 13.70 9.23 24.17
CA GLU A 344 12.75 9.68 23.17
C GLU A 344 13.28 9.39 21.76
N LEU A 345 12.36 9.19 20.83
CA LEU A 345 12.60 9.02 19.41
C LEU A 345 11.91 10.17 18.66
N ALA A 346 12.66 10.86 17.81
CA ALA A 346 12.14 11.85 16.87
C ALA A 346 12.33 11.36 15.43
N LEU A 347 11.29 11.57 14.62
CA LEU A 347 11.30 11.35 13.18
C LEU A 347 11.02 12.67 12.47
N ARG A 348 11.76 12.95 11.41
CA ARG A 348 11.54 14.09 10.51
C ARG A 348 11.17 13.58 9.13
N PHE A 349 10.17 14.21 8.54
CA PHE A 349 9.66 13.97 7.19
C PHE A 349 9.76 15.26 6.40
N ALA A 350 10.24 15.20 5.17
CA ALA A 350 10.23 16.32 4.24
C ALA A 350 9.78 15.87 2.85
N TRP A 351 8.78 16.54 2.27
CA TRP A 351 8.32 16.27 0.91
C TRP A 351 7.95 17.56 0.18
N LEU A 352 8.02 17.50 -1.15
CA LEU A 352 7.61 18.59 -2.02
C LEU A 352 6.08 18.56 -2.17
N ASP A 353 5.43 19.67 -1.90
CA ASP A 353 4.01 19.87 -2.06
C ASP A 353 3.73 21.33 -2.49
N PRO A 354 3.36 21.59 -3.75
CA PRO A 354 3.15 22.95 -4.24
C PRO A 354 2.02 23.70 -3.53
N THR A 355 1.11 22.99 -2.87
CA THR A 355 -0.02 23.56 -2.14
C THR A 355 0.17 23.38 -0.63
N ARG A 356 -0.54 24.22 0.13
CA ARG A 356 -0.57 24.18 1.60
C ARG A 356 -1.99 23.92 2.01
N ASP A 357 -2.38 22.66 2.05
CA ASP A 357 -3.75 22.26 2.32
C ASP A 357 -3.90 21.97 3.83
N ASP A 358 -3.94 23.05 4.61
CA ASP A 358 -3.96 23.01 6.08
C ASP A 358 -5.34 23.22 6.70
N ARG A 359 -6.39 22.95 5.92
CA ARG A 359 -7.81 23.00 6.32
C ARG A 359 -8.57 21.82 5.73
N ALA A 360 -9.60 21.39 6.44
CA ALA A 360 -10.53 20.37 5.97
C ALA A 360 -11.87 20.53 6.68
N VAL A 361 -12.45 21.72 6.55
CA VAL A 361 -13.74 22.09 7.15
C VAL A 361 -14.83 22.01 6.10
N ARG A 362 -14.59 22.53 4.89
CA ARG A 362 -15.55 22.46 3.79
C ARG A 362 -15.52 21.07 3.17
N HIS A 363 -16.65 20.67 2.58
CA HIS A 363 -16.80 19.36 1.94
C HIS A 363 -15.83 19.08 0.78
N ASP A 364 -15.31 20.14 0.16
CA ASP A 364 -14.34 20.11 -0.95
C ASP A 364 -12.90 20.33 -0.49
N GLU A 365 -12.66 20.57 0.80
CA GLU A 365 -11.32 20.74 1.38
C GLU A 365 -10.81 19.40 1.90
N PHE A 366 -9.61 19.03 1.45
CA PHE A 366 -8.85 17.91 1.97
C PHE A 366 -7.53 18.43 2.53
N ARG A 367 -7.01 17.73 3.53
CA ARG A 367 -5.82 18.15 4.29
C ARG A 367 -4.59 17.40 3.81
N ASP A 368 -3.45 18.06 3.88
CA ASP A 368 -2.16 17.37 3.81
C ASP A 368 -1.94 16.54 5.06
N ALA A 369 -1.34 15.36 4.87
CA ALA A 369 -0.98 14.49 5.97
C ALA A 369 0.23 13.61 5.63
N VAL A 370 0.98 13.25 6.65
CA VAL A 370 2.04 12.24 6.57
C VAL A 370 1.87 11.24 7.70
N ALA A 371 2.05 9.95 7.40
CA ALA A 371 2.03 8.90 8.39
C ALA A 371 3.26 8.01 8.30
N VAL A 372 3.68 7.52 9.46
CA VAL A 372 4.61 6.40 9.60
C VAL A 372 3.89 5.27 10.33
N GLN A 373 4.02 4.05 9.82
CA GLN A 373 3.57 2.85 10.51
C GLN A 373 4.77 1.99 10.93
N PHE A 374 4.68 1.42 12.13
CA PHE A 374 5.65 0.51 12.72
C PHE A 374 5.00 -0.86 12.85
N SER A 375 5.69 -1.88 12.33
CA SER A 375 5.26 -3.25 12.52
C SER A 375 5.46 -3.73 13.95
N LEU A 376 4.47 -4.45 14.49
CA LEU A 376 4.63 -5.21 15.74
C LEU A 376 5.28 -6.58 15.51
N GLU A 377 5.33 -7.04 14.25
CA GLU A 377 6.01 -8.26 13.78
C GLU A 377 7.34 -7.98 13.07
N SER A 378 8.23 -8.97 13.02
CA SER A 378 9.50 -8.87 12.29
C SER A 378 9.36 -9.09 10.78
N ASP A 379 8.33 -9.83 10.35
CA ASP A 379 8.03 -10.14 8.94
C ASP A 379 6.56 -9.82 8.62
N PRO A 380 6.16 -8.54 8.62
CA PRO A 380 4.78 -8.15 8.38
C PRO A 380 4.35 -8.45 6.95
N PRO A 381 3.05 -8.71 6.70
CA PRO A 381 2.51 -8.64 5.36
C PRO A 381 2.65 -7.20 4.81
N PHE A 382 2.50 -7.02 3.50
CA PHE A 382 2.59 -5.70 2.87
C PHE A 382 1.58 -4.67 3.40
N TYR A 383 0.49 -5.12 4.00
CA TYR A 383 -0.64 -4.30 4.43
C TYR A 383 -0.46 -3.77 5.85
N MET A 384 -1.46 -3.03 6.34
CA MET A 384 -1.50 -2.44 7.68
C MET A 384 -1.75 -3.52 8.77
N GLY A 385 -0.91 -4.54 8.81
CA GLY A 385 -0.98 -5.66 9.73
C GLY A 385 -1.73 -6.90 9.21
N SER A 386 -1.98 -7.84 10.12
CA SER A 386 -2.73 -9.08 9.97
C SER A 386 -3.63 -9.32 11.19
N PRO A 387 -4.68 -10.17 11.08
CA PRO A 387 -5.62 -10.42 12.18
C PRO A 387 -5.05 -11.09 13.43
N GLY A 388 -3.76 -11.47 13.45
CA GLY A 388 -3.14 -12.16 14.58
C GLY A 388 -2.87 -11.25 15.78
N GLU A 389 -2.67 -11.84 16.97
CA GLU A 389 -2.38 -11.11 18.22
C GLU A 389 -1.11 -10.24 18.14
N ARG A 390 -0.14 -10.63 17.31
CA ARG A 390 1.07 -9.84 17.03
C ARG A 390 1.04 -9.12 15.68
N GLY A 391 0.00 -9.35 14.88
CA GLY A 391 -0.15 -8.85 13.52
C GLY A 391 -0.41 -7.36 13.40
N GLY A 392 -0.39 -6.60 14.49
CA GLY A 392 -0.75 -5.19 14.45
C GLY A 392 0.33 -4.28 13.85
N VAL A 393 -0.09 -3.07 13.50
CA VAL A 393 0.79 -1.93 13.24
C VAL A 393 0.42 -0.77 14.17
N ASN A 394 1.43 -0.08 14.68
CA ASN A 394 1.29 1.19 15.38
C ASN A 394 1.53 2.32 14.38
N ILE A 395 0.67 3.33 14.31
CA ILE A 395 0.74 4.36 13.26
C ILE A 395 0.72 5.74 13.90
N TRP A 396 1.61 6.62 13.47
CA TRP A 396 1.58 8.05 13.79
C TRP A 396 1.23 8.80 12.53
N MET A 397 0.17 9.61 12.56
CA MET A 397 -0.32 10.36 11.41
C MET A 397 -0.46 11.82 11.78
N TRP A 398 0.45 12.66 11.28
CA TRP A 398 0.33 14.11 11.38
C TRP A 398 -0.68 14.61 10.35
N LYS A 399 -1.50 15.59 10.73
CA LYS A 399 -2.52 16.21 9.89
C LYS A 399 -2.35 17.74 9.92
N ALA A 400 -2.29 18.36 8.74
CA ALA A 400 -2.03 19.78 8.59
C ALA A 400 -3.09 20.67 9.27
N ASP A 401 -4.37 20.31 9.18
CA ASP A 401 -5.45 21.04 9.83
C ASP A 401 -5.37 21.00 11.36
N ARG A 402 -4.91 19.89 11.94
CA ARG A 402 -4.70 19.80 13.39
C ARG A 402 -3.52 20.65 13.85
N GLN A 403 -2.48 20.79 13.03
CA GLN A 403 -1.40 21.76 13.27
C GLN A 403 -1.96 23.18 13.30
N THR A 404 -2.77 23.56 12.31
CA THR A 404 -3.45 24.85 12.28
C THR A 404 -4.34 25.07 13.51
N ASN A 405 -5.08 24.04 13.93
CA ASN A 405 -5.94 24.13 15.12
C ASN A 405 -5.15 24.41 16.41
N ILE A 406 -3.95 23.86 16.53
CA ILE A 406 -3.06 24.09 17.68
C ILE A 406 -2.45 25.48 17.63
N ASP A 407 -1.97 25.90 16.46
CA ASP A 407 -1.25 27.16 16.31
C ASP A 407 -2.18 28.38 16.30
N ARG A 408 -3.41 28.23 15.80
CA ARG A 408 -4.33 29.34 15.51
C ARG A 408 -5.71 29.18 16.15
N GLY A 409 -5.94 28.12 16.92
CA GLY A 409 -7.23 27.77 17.51
C GLY A 409 -8.08 26.90 16.57
N TYR A 410 -9.03 26.16 17.15
CA TYR A 410 -9.85 25.19 16.43
C TYR A 410 -10.65 25.82 15.29
N GLN A 411 -10.46 25.30 14.07
CA GLN A 411 -11.15 25.72 12.86
C GLN A 411 -12.38 24.84 12.63
N ASP A 412 -13.56 25.47 12.55
CA ASP A 412 -14.83 24.81 12.23
C ASP A 412 -15.62 25.64 11.21
N VAL A 413 -16.88 25.30 10.96
CA VAL A 413 -17.81 26.01 10.08
C VAL A 413 -17.84 27.51 10.38
N ASP A 414 -17.60 27.94 11.63
CA ASP A 414 -17.49 29.36 11.99
C ASP A 414 -16.28 30.04 11.35
N ALA A 415 -15.15 29.34 11.30
CA ALA A 415 -13.92 29.82 10.68
C ALA A 415 -14.01 29.79 9.14
N ALA A 416 -14.70 28.78 8.57
CA ALA A 416 -14.92 28.68 7.13
C ALA A 416 -15.98 29.67 6.63
N PHE A 417 -16.99 29.97 7.44
CA PHE A 417 -18.13 30.82 7.09
C PHE A 417 -18.40 31.88 8.17
N PRO A 418 -17.52 32.88 8.32
CA PRO A 418 -17.62 33.88 9.41
C PRO A 418 -18.86 34.79 9.33
N GLN A 419 -19.56 34.78 8.20
CA GLN A 419 -20.79 35.56 7.98
C GLN A 419 -22.02 34.68 7.81
N ARG A 420 -21.97 33.43 8.28
CA ARG A 420 -23.11 32.51 8.18
C ARG A 420 -24.30 33.05 8.96
N ALA A 421 -25.50 32.92 8.39
CA ALA A 421 -26.72 33.05 9.16
C ALA A 421 -26.88 31.79 10.02
N VAL A 422 -27.28 31.96 11.27
CA VAL A 422 -27.61 30.83 12.16
C VAL A 422 -29.05 30.98 12.59
N ASP A 423 -29.83 29.92 12.39
CA ASP A 423 -31.19 29.84 12.92
C ASP A 423 -31.08 29.67 14.44
N ASP A 424 -31.34 30.75 15.16
CA ASP A 424 -31.49 30.71 16.60
C ASP A 424 -32.88 30.14 16.92
N TYR A 425 -32.91 29.04 17.68
CA TYR A 425 -34.14 28.49 18.23
C TYR A 425 -34.22 28.93 19.69
N PRO A 426 -34.75 30.14 19.99
CA PRO A 426 -34.99 30.54 21.35
C PRO A 426 -36.11 29.65 21.89
N TYR A 427 -35.75 28.54 22.53
CA TYR A 427 -36.66 27.86 23.42
C TYR A 427 -36.73 28.72 24.69
N PRO A 428 -37.83 29.46 24.96
CA PRO A 428 -38.05 29.90 26.32
C PRO A 428 -38.12 28.61 27.14
N ALA A 429 -37.19 28.48 28.09
CA ALA A 429 -37.21 27.40 29.06
C ALA A 429 -38.66 27.23 29.53
N PHE A 430 -39.21 26.02 29.39
CA PHE A 430 -40.48 25.69 30.02
C PHE A 430 -40.30 25.86 31.54
N GLY A 431 -40.61 27.04 32.04
CA GLY A 431 -41.11 27.30 33.38
C GLY A 431 -40.14 27.27 34.56
N THR A 432 -38.86 27.65 34.45
CA THR A 432 -38.06 27.96 35.66
C THR A 432 -37.40 29.33 35.56
N GLU A 433 -37.92 30.29 36.33
CA GLU A 433 -37.52 31.71 36.41
C GLU A 433 -36.08 31.98 36.91
N LYS A 434 -35.20 30.97 37.00
CA LYS A 434 -33.83 31.15 37.52
C LYS A 434 -32.78 30.25 36.86
N ALA A 435 -32.86 30.04 35.55
CA ALA A 435 -31.66 29.74 34.79
C ALA A 435 -31.03 31.10 34.42
N PRO A 436 -29.88 31.51 35.01
CA PRO A 436 -29.14 32.64 34.45
C PRO A 436 -28.82 32.22 33.02
N ALA A 437 -29.31 32.92 32.00
CA ALA A 437 -28.98 32.58 30.62
C ALA A 437 -27.47 32.61 30.45
N PRO A 438 -26.80 31.50 30.12
CA PRO A 438 -25.43 31.57 29.67
C PRO A 438 -25.38 31.12 28.21
N GLU A 439 -24.91 32.00 27.34
CA GLU A 439 -23.86 31.60 26.39
C GLU A 439 -24.24 30.64 25.23
N LEU A 440 -25.49 30.21 25.07
CA LEU A 440 -25.95 29.54 23.85
C LEU A 440 -26.33 30.58 22.79
N SER A 441 -25.45 31.53 22.45
CA SER A 441 -25.64 32.18 21.16
C SER A 441 -25.28 31.14 20.11
N ALA A 442 -26.19 30.88 19.17
CA ALA A 442 -25.92 29.98 18.06
C ALA A 442 -24.69 30.44 17.21
N SER A 443 -24.22 31.66 17.47
CA SER A 443 -23.01 32.30 16.94
C SER A 443 -21.75 32.18 17.81
N ALA A 444 -21.79 31.56 18.99
CA ALA A 444 -20.61 31.34 19.81
C ALA A 444 -19.67 30.32 19.13
N PRO A 445 -18.34 30.49 19.22
CA PRO A 445 -17.39 29.50 18.70
C PRO A 445 -17.68 28.11 19.28
N ILE A 446 -17.56 27.06 18.47
CA ILE A 446 -17.85 25.68 18.86
C ILE A 446 -17.14 25.22 20.15
N THR A 447 -15.95 25.76 20.43
CA THR A 447 -15.18 25.55 21.66
C THR A 447 -15.86 26.03 22.94
N GLN A 448 -16.86 26.91 22.83
CA GLN A 448 -17.63 27.47 23.95
C GLN A 448 -18.98 26.75 24.13
N HIS A 449 -19.39 25.89 23.19
CA HIS A 449 -20.61 25.11 23.33
C HIS A 449 -20.40 23.92 24.28
N HIS A 450 -21.45 23.56 25.01
CA HIS A 450 -21.39 22.38 25.87
C HIS A 450 -21.31 21.09 25.01
N PRO A 451 -20.37 20.16 25.27
CA PRO A 451 -20.15 18.98 24.41
C PRO A 451 -21.39 18.12 24.14
N LEU A 452 -22.34 18.06 25.08
CA LEU A 452 -23.60 17.32 24.90
C LEU A 452 -24.45 17.80 23.72
N TYR A 453 -24.34 19.07 23.32
CA TYR A 453 -25.05 19.62 22.15
C TYR A 453 -24.25 19.47 20.85
N LEU A 454 -22.99 19.06 20.94
CA LEU A 454 -22.11 18.78 19.83
C LEU A 454 -21.91 17.27 19.74
N THR A 455 -22.91 16.58 19.17
CA THR A 455 -23.06 15.12 19.26
C THR A 455 -21.79 14.34 18.91
N ALA A 456 -21.00 14.77 17.93
CA ALA A 456 -19.73 14.14 17.59
C ALA A 456 -18.69 14.27 18.72
N TRP A 457 -18.46 15.49 19.24
CA TRP A 457 -17.54 15.72 20.35
C TRP A 457 -18.04 15.06 21.64
N GLY A 458 -19.32 15.21 21.96
CA GLY A 458 -19.96 14.57 23.12
C GLY A 458 -19.92 13.04 23.08
N ALA A 459 -19.88 12.44 21.87
CA ALA A 459 -19.67 10.99 21.68
C ALA A 459 -18.19 10.56 21.76
N GLY A 460 -17.27 11.48 22.03
CA GLY A 460 -15.83 11.20 22.11
C GLY A 460 -15.16 11.02 20.74
N ASN A 461 -15.74 11.57 19.67
CA ASN A 461 -15.11 11.54 18.35
C ASN A 461 -13.87 12.43 18.35
N LEU A 462 -12.70 11.82 18.22
CA LEU A 462 -11.40 12.50 18.19
C LEU A 462 -11.29 13.55 17.08
N VAL A 463 -11.93 13.34 15.94
CA VAL A 463 -11.89 14.29 14.82
C VAL A 463 -12.62 15.59 15.15
N ALA A 464 -13.65 15.52 15.99
CA ALA A 464 -14.46 16.65 16.42
C ALA A 464 -14.04 17.21 17.78
N ASP A 465 -12.93 16.74 18.37
CA ASP A 465 -12.46 17.18 19.67
C ASP A 465 -11.65 18.50 19.53
N PRO A 466 -12.19 19.64 19.99
CA PRO A 466 -11.51 20.92 19.88
C PRO A 466 -10.41 21.11 20.93
N LEU A 467 -10.25 20.16 21.86
CA LEU A 467 -9.27 20.21 22.94
C LEU A 467 -8.02 19.37 22.66
N LEU A 468 -7.87 18.84 21.44
CA LEU A 468 -6.68 18.13 21.02
C LEU A 468 -5.41 18.96 21.24
N LYS A 469 -4.42 18.34 21.87
CA LYS A 469 -3.14 18.99 22.22
C LYS A 469 -1.98 18.61 21.28
N THR A 470 -2.24 17.74 20.31
CA THR A 470 -1.23 17.26 19.36
C THR A 470 -1.78 17.21 17.93
N PRO A 471 -0.98 17.58 16.91
CA PRO A 471 -1.39 17.47 15.52
C PRO A 471 -1.28 16.03 15.01
N VAL A 472 -0.74 15.11 15.82
CA VAL A 472 -0.48 13.72 15.44
C VAL A 472 -1.56 12.81 16.00
N GLU A 473 -2.19 12.04 15.12
CA GLU A 473 -3.09 10.95 15.49
C GLU A 473 -2.32 9.64 15.63
N CYS A 474 -2.43 9.03 16.80
CA CYS A 474 -2.02 7.67 17.07
C CYS A 474 -3.14 6.73 16.63
N LEU A 475 -2.82 5.81 15.72
CA LEU A 475 -3.74 4.80 15.20
C LEU A 475 -3.17 3.39 15.41
N THR A 476 -4.03 2.39 15.34
CA THR A 476 -3.67 0.98 15.24
C THR A 476 -4.42 0.33 14.08
N ALA A 477 -3.83 -0.71 13.51
CA ALA A 477 -4.53 -1.60 12.58
C ALA A 477 -4.00 -3.03 12.73
N ARG A 478 -4.89 -4.02 12.54
CA ARG A 478 -4.62 -5.47 12.53
C ARG A 478 -5.10 -6.07 11.22
N GLY A 479 -4.70 -5.42 10.13
CA GLY A 479 -5.00 -5.80 8.77
C GLY A 479 -6.17 -5.04 8.13
N PRO A 480 -6.57 -5.46 6.91
CA PRO A 480 -7.52 -4.77 6.06
C PRO A 480 -8.88 -4.45 6.71
N GLY A 481 -9.19 -3.16 6.86
CA GLY A 481 -10.48 -2.67 7.37
C GLY A 481 -10.58 -2.58 8.89
N THR A 482 -9.45 -2.62 9.60
CA THR A 482 -9.39 -2.60 11.08
C THR A 482 -8.73 -1.35 11.65
N LEU A 483 -8.46 -0.35 10.80
CA LEU A 483 -7.85 0.91 11.22
C LEU A 483 -8.73 1.59 12.28
N ALA A 484 -8.13 1.92 13.42
CA ALA A 484 -8.81 2.57 14.52
C ALA A 484 -7.95 3.69 15.12
N GLY A 485 -8.56 4.85 15.35
CA GLY A 485 -7.97 5.93 16.14
C GLY A 485 -7.92 5.56 17.61
N LYS A 486 -6.80 5.85 18.26
CA LYS A 486 -6.68 5.64 19.70
C LYS A 486 -7.44 6.74 20.47
N PRO A 487 -7.98 6.46 21.67
CA PRO A 487 -8.66 7.49 22.47
C PRO A 487 -7.76 8.70 22.80
N ALA A 488 -8.36 9.84 23.13
CA ALA A 488 -7.64 11.10 23.35
C ALA A 488 -6.53 11.01 24.44
N ASN A 489 -6.75 10.24 25.50
CA ASN A 489 -5.79 10.05 26.60
C ASN A 489 -4.55 9.22 26.23
N VAL A 490 -4.54 8.59 25.06
CA VAL A 490 -3.40 7.80 24.55
C VAL A 490 -2.85 8.37 23.23
N GLN A 491 -3.16 9.64 22.94
CA GLN A 491 -2.53 10.42 21.88
C GLN A 491 -1.16 10.95 22.35
N ILE A 492 -0.21 10.03 22.53
CA ILE A 492 1.07 10.27 23.21
C ILE A 492 2.18 10.86 22.31
N VAL A 493 1.92 10.96 21.01
CA VAL A 493 2.90 11.47 20.04
C VAL A 493 2.71 12.98 19.88
N SER A 494 3.79 13.73 20.07
CA SER A 494 3.85 15.15 19.76
C SER A 494 4.28 15.38 18.31
N GLY A 495 3.92 16.52 17.74
CA GLY A 495 4.41 16.90 16.43
C GLY A 495 4.44 18.39 16.20
N LYS A 496 5.27 18.81 15.25
CA LYS A 496 5.43 20.18 14.77
C LYS A 496 5.68 20.16 13.27
N ALA A 497 5.18 21.15 12.56
CA ALA A 497 5.40 21.24 11.11
C ALA A 497 5.68 22.67 10.67
N VAL A 498 6.45 22.79 9.60
CA VAL A 498 6.70 24.04 8.88
C VAL A 498 6.42 23.79 7.40
N TYR A 499 5.79 24.79 6.77
CA TYR A 499 5.61 24.83 5.33
C TYR A 499 6.38 26.03 4.76
N ASP A 500 7.37 25.78 3.91
CA ASP A 500 8.17 26.81 3.23
C ASP A 500 8.29 26.48 1.73
N ARG A 501 7.91 27.44 0.88
CA ARG A 501 8.13 27.42 -0.59
C ARG A 501 7.84 26.06 -1.26
N GLY A 502 6.69 25.47 -0.97
CA GLY A 502 6.29 24.22 -1.60
C GLY A 502 6.88 22.97 -0.94
N VAL A 503 7.32 23.06 0.32
CA VAL A 503 7.90 21.95 1.08
C VAL A 503 7.27 21.89 2.45
N TRP A 504 6.71 20.73 2.79
CA TRP A 504 6.37 20.40 4.17
C TRP A 504 7.59 19.78 4.85
N SER A 505 7.91 20.27 6.05
CA SER A 505 8.83 19.62 6.99
C SER A 505 8.09 19.34 8.29
N VAL A 506 7.99 18.06 8.66
CA VAL A 506 7.21 17.60 9.82
C VAL A 506 8.11 16.83 10.77
N GLN A 507 8.03 17.13 12.05
CA GLN A 507 8.62 16.35 13.13
C GLN A 507 7.53 15.65 13.91
N MET A 508 7.72 14.36 14.20
CA MET A 508 6.94 13.62 15.20
C MET A 508 7.88 13.05 16.26
N GLN A 509 7.48 13.11 17.53
CA GLN A 509 8.32 12.68 18.64
C GLN A 509 7.49 12.08 19.77
N ARG A 510 8.03 11.01 20.37
CA ARG A 510 7.52 10.46 21.63
C ARG A 510 8.59 9.71 22.44
N THR A 511 8.24 9.34 23.65
CA THR A 511 9.06 8.45 24.49
C THR A 511 9.25 7.08 23.83
N MET A 512 10.44 6.50 24.01
CA MET A 512 10.81 5.18 23.50
C MET A 512 10.12 4.05 24.29
N ASP A 513 10.08 4.20 25.62
CA ASP A 513 9.29 3.36 26.51
C ASP A 513 7.81 3.75 26.48
N LEU A 514 6.97 2.78 26.82
CA LEU A 514 5.53 3.00 26.98
C LEU A 514 5.24 3.56 28.37
N PRO A 515 4.31 4.53 28.50
CA PRO A 515 3.77 4.89 29.79
C PRO A 515 3.15 3.64 30.45
N HIS A 516 3.48 3.38 31.72
CA HIS A 516 3.09 2.18 32.47
C HIS A 516 1.57 1.92 32.55
N GLU A 517 0.73 2.88 32.13
CA GLU A 517 -0.72 2.87 32.30
C GLU A 517 -1.53 2.63 31.01
N HIS A 518 -0.88 2.46 29.85
CA HIS A 518 -1.58 2.29 28.57
C HIS A 518 -1.46 0.85 28.08
N GLY A 519 -2.59 0.23 27.71
CA GLY A 519 -2.67 -1.15 27.24
C GLY A 519 -1.63 -1.44 26.14
N ALA A 520 -0.65 -2.29 26.46
CA ALA A 520 0.58 -2.47 25.69
C ALA A 520 0.41 -3.25 24.37
N ALA A 521 -0.77 -3.79 24.07
CA ALA A 521 -0.95 -4.76 22.99
C ALA A 521 -0.81 -4.15 21.57
N ASP A 522 -1.05 -2.85 21.42
CA ASP A 522 -1.06 -2.13 20.12
C ASP A 522 -0.05 -0.97 20.05
N GLU A 523 0.90 -0.95 20.99
CA GLU A 523 1.96 0.05 21.05
C GLU A 523 3.32 -0.58 20.77
N ARG A 524 4.17 0.17 20.05
CA ARG A 524 5.54 -0.26 19.79
C ARG A 524 6.46 0.28 20.88
N VAL A 525 7.15 -0.60 21.61
CA VAL A 525 8.31 -0.18 22.42
C VAL A 525 9.52 -0.07 21.49
N PHE A 526 10.32 0.97 21.68
CA PHE A 526 11.57 1.18 20.95
C PHE A 526 12.76 0.91 21.86
N ARG A 527 13.69 0.06 21.41
CA ARG A 527 14.93 -0.22 22.15
C ARG A 527 16.13 -0.03 21.25
N ARG A 528 17.26 0.34 21.84
CA ARG A 528 18.55 0.33 21.15
C ARG A 528 18.84 -1.08 20.62
N GLY A 529 19.35 -1.16 19.40
CA GLY A 529 19.55 -2.41 18.67
C GLY A 529 18.29 -2.97 18.01
N ASP A 530 17.13 -2.32 18.14
CA ASP A 530 15.92 -2.76 17.44
C ASP A 530 16.08 -2.65 15.92
N TYR A 531 15.55 -3.66 15.24
CA TYR A 531 15.28 -3.65 13.81
C TYR A 531 13.76 -3.70 13.62
N ILE A 532 13.20 -2.66 13.00
CA ILE A 532 11.75 -2.46 12.90
C ILE A 532 11.35 -2.22 11.44
N PRO A 533 10.48 -3.05 10.86
CA PRO A 533 9.84 -2.72 9.60
C PRO A 533 8.97 -1.47 9.77
N VAL A 534 9.24 -0.45 8.95
CA VAL A 534 8.47 0.80 8.92
C VAL A 534 8.03 1.13 7.50
N SER A 535 6.86 1.72 7.33
CA SER A 535 6.44 2.26 6.03
C SER A 535 5.74 3.59 6.19
N PHE A 536 5.63 4.31 5.08
CA PHE A 536 5.22 5.70 5.06
C PHE A 536 4.04 5.90 4.11
N ALA A 537 3.20 6.87 4.44
CA ALA A 537 2.13 7.31 3.57
C ALA A 537 1.98 8.83 3.59
N ILE A 538 1.63 9.40 2.43
CA ILE A 538 1.34 10.83 2.26
C ILE A 538 -0.03 11.00 1.62
N TRP A 539 -0.78 11.98 2.09
CA TRP A 539 -2.01 12.46 1.50
C TRP A 539 -1.77 13.89 1.02
N ASN A 540 -1.99 14.13 -0.26
CA ASN A 540 -1.98 15.46 -0.86
C ASN A 540 -3.42 16.02 -0.89
N GLY A 541 -3.67 17.10 -0.15
CA GLY A 541 -4.98 17.74 -0.05
C GLY A 541 -5.50 18.22 -1.41
N ALA A 542 -4.65 18.86 -2.22
CA ALA A 542 -5.02 19.34 -3.56
C ALA A 542 -5.40 18.20 -4.53
N SER A 543 -4.88 16.99 -4.35
CA SER A 543 -5.30 15.79 -5.11
C SER A 543 -6.62 15.19 -4.60
N GLY A 544 -7.15 15.70 -3.50
CA GLY A 544 -8.31 15.15 -2.80
C GLY A 544 -8.02 13.79 -2.16
N ASP A 545 -6.79 13.60 -1.68
CA ASP A 545 -6.40 12.39 -0.95
C ASP A 545 -7.07 12.35 0.43
N ARG A 546 -7.60 11.17 0.78
CA ARG A 546 -8.14 10.84 2.11
C ARG A 546 -8.26 9.33 2.25
N ASP A 547 -8.27 8.85 3.49
CA ASP A 547 -8.44 7.43 3.81
C ASP A 547 -7.45 6.51 3.04
N GLY A 548 -7.97 5.63 2.19
CA GLY A 548 -7.19 4.74 1.33
C GLY A 548 -6.68 5.38 0.03
N ARG A 549 -7.12 6.59 -0.32
CA ARG A 549 -6.57 7.34 -1.45
C ARG A 549 -5.39 8.16 -0.95
N LYS A 550 -4.18 7.66 -1.24
CA LYS A 550 -2.90 8.19 -0.75
C LYS A 550 -1.73 7.61 -1.53
N SER A 551 -0.57 8.20 -1.32
CA SER A 551 0.73 7.66 -1.75
C SER A 551 1.38 6.83 -0.63
N ILE A 552 1.92 5.66 -0.95
CA ILE A 552 2.49 4.72 0.02
C ILE A 552 3.90 4.24 -0.36
N SER A 553 4.70 3.87 0.63
CA SER A 553 5.97 3.17 0.43
C SER A 553 5.81 1.66 0.61
N ILE A 554 6.81 0.90 0.14
CA ILE A 554 7.06 -0.45 0.69
C ILE A 554 7.67 -0.38 2.09
N TRP A 555 7.76 -1.53 2.77
CA TRP A 555 8.47 -1.66 4.04
C TRP A 555 9.96 -1.29 3.90
N GLN A 556 10.36 -0.29 4.68
CA GLN A 556 11.71 0.16 4.96
C GLN A 556 12.19 -0.44 6.28
N LYS A 557 13.48 -0.26 6.58
CA LYS A 557 14.12 -0.78 7.80
C LYS A 557 14.45 0.37 8.72
N LEU A 558 13.87 0.44 9.92
CA LEU A 558 14.31 1.35 10.98
C LEU A 558 15.27 0.61 11.91
N VAL A 559 16.46 1.17 12.10
CA VAL A 559 17.47 0.69 13.05
C VAL A 559 17.68 1.76 14.11
N ILE A 560 17.65 1.37 15.38
CA ILE A 560 17.97 2.24 16.52
C ILE A 560 19.36 1.86 17.00
N ASP A 561 20.31 2.80 16.99
CA ASP A 561 21.73 2.51 17.26
C ASP A 561 22.12 2.43 18.75
#